data_AF-A0A821EV08-F1
#
_entry.id   AF-A0A821EV08-F1
#
_cell.length_a   1.000
_cell.length_b   1.000
_cell.length_c   1.000
_cell.angle_alpha   90.00
_cell.angle_beta   90.00
_cell.angle_gamma   90.00
#
_symmetry.space_group_name_H-M   'P 1'
#
loop_
_entity.id
_entity.type
_entity.pdbx_description
1 polymer ?
#
loop_
_entity_poly.entity_id
_entity_poly.type
_entity_poly.pdbx_seq_one_letter_code
_entity_poly.pdbx_strand_id
1 'polypeptide(L)'
;MGINTQLDRIIPDSVFTKNLTLVRYFSSDLIYPLVDKVLDRFCSQILPHIHSKINTLYLESLSMERILRVADYPNLHSLGLYNIDDKTGERIFS
;
A
#
# COMPACT_ATOMS: atom_id res chain seq x y z
N MET A 1 -9.90 8.53 -18.53
CA MET A 1 -10.83 9.58 -18.08
C MET A 1 -11.26 9.23 -16.66
N GLY A 2 -10.73 9.94 -15.67
CA GLY A 2 -10.92 9.66 -14.25
C GLY A 2 -12.32 10.04 -13.77
N ILE A 3 -12.95 9.15 -13.02
CA ILE A 3 -14.34 9.25 -12.54
C ILE A 3 -14.46 10.22 -11.35
N ASN A 4 -13.34 10.75 -10.81
CA ASN A 4 -13.36 11.65 -9.67
C ASN A 4 -12.18 12.64 -9.65
N THR A 5 -12.39 13.80 -10.25
CA THR A 5 -11.38 14.84 -10.50
C THR A 5 -10.76 15.45 -9.24
N GLN A 6 -11.39 15.32 -8.06
CA GLN A 6 -10.79 15.72 -6.78
C GLN A 6 -9.75 14.71 -6.29
N LEU A 7 -10.06 13.41 -6.36
CA LEU A 7 -9.10 12.36 -5.99
C LEU A 7 -7.89 12.37 -6.93
N ASP A 8 -8.11 12.59 -8.22
CA ASP A 8 -7.04 12.72 -9.21
C ASP A 8 -6.08 13.90 -8.91
N ARG A 9 -6.51 14.91 -8.15
CA ARG A 9 -5.67 16.03 -7.68
C ARG A 9 -4.98 15.76 -6.35
N ILE A 10 -5.57 14.96 -5.47
CA ILE A 10 -4.99 14.60 -4.16
C ILE A 10 -3.90 13.53 -4.31
N ILE A 11 -4.09 12.59 -5.25
CA ILE A 11 -3.13 11.51 -5.53
C ILE A 11 -1.72 12.03 -5.86
N PRO A 12 -1.50 13.10 -6.64
CA PRO A 12 -0.15 13.62 -6.88
C PRO A 12 0.40 14.48 -5.73
N ASP A 13 -0.40 14.85 -4.72
CA ASP A 13 0.06 15.68 -3.61
C ASP A 13 1.05 14.90 -2.73
N SER A 14 2.25 15.45 -2.61
CA SER A 14 3.36 14.84 -1.89
C SER A 14 3.09 14.65 -0.39
N VAL A 15 2.18 15.44 0.20
CA VAL A 15 1.83 15.32 1.62
C VAL A 15 1.07 14.02 1.89
N PHE A 16 0.17 13.63 0.98
CA PHE A 16 -0.67 12.45 1.14
C PHE A 16 -0.06 11.16 0.59
N THR A 17 1.02 11.26 -0.22
CA THR A 17 1.65 10.10 -0.86
C THR A 17 2.96 9.65 -0.23
N LYS A 18 3.62 10.49 0.57
CA LYS A 18 4.86 10.11 1.26
C LYS A 18 4.67 8.96 2.24
N ASN A 19 3.56 8.97 2.99
CA ASN A 19 3.23 7.94 3.95
C ASN A 19 1.93 7.29 3.51
N LEU A 20 2.03 6.07 2.99
CA LEU A 20 0.88 5.33 2.51
C LEU A 20 0.59 4.15 3.43
N THR A 21 -0.62 4.10 3.96
CA THR A 21 -1.11 2.99 4.77
C THR A 21 -2.23 2.29 4.02
N LEU A 22 -1.99 1.06 3.59
CA LEU A 22 -2.91 0.23 2.82
C LEU A 22 -3.53 -0.86 3.70
N VAL A 23 -4.14 -0.43 4.79
CA VAL A 23 -4.84 -1.30 5.73
C VAL A 23 -6.22 -0.77 6.05
N ARG A 24 -7.17 -1.66 6.35
CA ARG A 24 -8.50 -1.26 6.79
C ARG A 24 -8.61 -1.37 8.31
N TYR A 25 -8.83 -0.24 8.98
CA TYR A 25 -9.17 -0.20 10.40
C TYR A 25 -10.68 -0.43 10.58
N PHE A 26 -11.07 -1.34 11.47
CA PHE A 26 -12.47 -1.53 11.86
C PHE A 26 -12.71 -1.18 13.34
N SER A 27 -11.69 -1.34 14.18
CA SER A 27 -11.58 -0.88 15.56
C SER A 27 -10.10 -0.64 15.89
N SER A 28 -9.80 -0.11 17.08
CA SER A 28 -8.43 0.23 17.52
C SER A 28 -7.41 -0.89 17.34
N ASP A 29 -7.85 -2.16 17.33
CA ASP A 29 -6.96 -3.32 17.41
C ASP A 29 -7.15 -4.33 16.27
N LEU A 30 -8.13 -4.12 15.37
CA LEU A 30 -8.41 -5.04 14.27
C LEU A 30 -8.09 -4.41 12.92
N ILE A 31 -7.00 -4.91 12.33
CA ILE A 31 -6.58 -4.61 10.97
C ILE A 31 -7.09 -5.73 10.06
N TYR A 32 -7.88 -5.36 9.04
CA TYR A 32 -8.32 -6.29 8.01
C TYR A 32 -7.60 -6.01 6.68
N PRO A 33 -7.37 -7.06 5.87
CA PRO A 33 -6.85 -6.89 4.53
C PRO A 33 -7.81 -6.04 3.68
N LEU A 34 -7.25 -5.27 2.75
CA LEU A 34 -8.04 -4.60 1.73
C LEU A 34 -8.75 -5.65 0.87
N VAL A 35 -9.99 -5.38 0.49
CA VAL A 35 -10.73 -6.24 -0.44
C VAL A 35 -9.97 -6.32 -1.77
N ASP A 36 -9.79 -7.52 -2.32
CA ASP A 36 -8.98 -7.76 -3.52
C ASP A 36 -9.26 -6.78 -4.67
N LYS A 37 -10.54 -6.51 -4.95
CA LYS A 37 -10.95 -5.58 -6.00
C LYS A 37 -10.42 -4.15 -5.79
N VAL A 38 -10.33 -3.71 -4.53
CA VAL A 38 -9.77 -2.40 -4.17
C VAL A 38 -8.26 -2.42 -4.36
N LEU A 39 -7.61 -3.49 -3.92
CA LEU A 39 -6.17 -3.68 -4.06
C LEU A 39 -5.75 -3.73 -5.54
N ASP A 40 -6.46 -4.50 -6.37
CA ASP A 40 -6.22 -4.58 -7.81
C ASP A 40 -6.35 -3.23 -8.50
N ARG A 41 -7.40 -2.49 -8.15
CA ARG A 41 -7.60 -1.14 -8.67
C ARG A 41 -6.48 -0.21 -8.24
N PHE A 42 -6.07 -0.27 -6.97
CA PHE A 42 -4.96 0.54 -6.47
C PHE A 42 -3.67 0.21 -7.23
N CYS A 43 -3.29 -1.07 -7.33
CA CYS A 43 -2.09 -1.53 -8.01
C CYS A 43 -2.08 -1.17 -9.50
N SER A 44 -3.22 -1.28 -10.20
CA SER A 44 -3.29 -1.03 -11.65
C SER A 44 -3.46 0.44 -12.03
N GLN A 45 -4.12 1.25 -11.18
CA GLN A 45 -4.53 2.61 -11.56
C GLN A 45 -3.86 3.72 -10.76
N ILE A 46 -3.44 3.46 -9.52
CA ILE A 46 -2.94 4.51 -8.62
C ILE A 46 -1.45 4.36 -8.41
N LEU A 47 -1.02 3.16 -8.03
CA LEU A 47 0.37 2.87 -7.68
C LEU A 47 1.38 3.29 -8.77
N PRO A 48 1.15 3.07 -10.08
CA PRO A 48 2.08 3.49 -11.13
C PRO A 48 2.30 5.01 -11.22
N HIS A 49 1.43 5.81 -10.61
CA HIS A 49 1.53 7.27 -10.61
C HIS A 49 2.15 7.84 -9.33
N ILE A 50 2.22 7.04 -8.26
CA ILE A 50 2.66 7.52 -6.94
C ILE A 50 3.83 6.74 -6.36
N HIS A 51 4.21 5.58 -6.91
CA HIS A 51 5.24 4.70 -6.35
C HIS A 51 6.56 5.42 -6.04
N SER A 52 6.98 6.33 -6.93
CA SER A 52 8.20 7.13 -6.77
C SER A 52 8.11 8.19 -5.67
N LYS A 53 6.92 8.50 -5.14
CA LYS A 53 6.70 9.47 -4.07
C LYS A 53 6.53 8.83 -2.70
N ILE A 54 6.44 7.51 -2.64
CA ILE A 54 6.22 6.77 -1.40
C ILE A 54 7.56 6.63 -0.67
N ASN A 55 7.61 7.16 0.56
CA ASN A 55 8.75 7.07 1.45
C ASN A 55 8.54 6.02 2.54
N THR A 56 7.29 5.91 3.00
CA THR A 56 6.87 4.94 4.01
C THR A 56 5.65 4.19 3.49
N LEU A 57 5.70 2.87 3.58
CA LEU A 57 4.62 2.00 3.16
C LEU A 57 4.23 1.08 4.30
N TYR A 58 2.96 1.11 4.68
CA TYR A 58 2.40 0.21 5.68
C TYR A 58 1.37 -0.71 5.04
N LEU A 59 1.60 -2.01 5.13
CA LEU A 59 0.84 -3.04 4.42
C LEU A 59 0.38 -4.13 5.36
N GLU A 60 -0.65 -4.85 4.94
CA GLU A 60 -0.96 -6.16 5.50
C GLU A 60 -0.13 -7.24 4.78
N SER A 61 0.31 -8.27 5.52
CA SER A 61 1.29 -9.25 5.06
C SER A 61 0.85 -10.04 3.81
N LEU A 62 -0.43 -10.43 3.70
CA LEU A 62 -0.96 -11.13 2.53
C LEU A 62 -0.98 -10.26 1.26
N SER A 63 -1.16 -8.95 1.42
CA SER A 63 -1.14 -8.00 0.29
C SER A 63 0.27 -7.57 -0.15
N MET A 64 1.28 -7.79 0.70
CA MET A 64 2.64 -7.30 0.51
C MET A 64 3.22 -7.71 -0.85
N GLU A 65 3.18 -9.00 -1.17
CA GLU A 65 3.82 -9.54 -2.37
C GLU A 65 3.21 -8.94 -3.65
N ARG A 66 1.90 -8.73 -3.68
CA ARG A 66 1.21 -8.12 -4.82
C ARG A 66 1.61 -6.67 -5.01
N ILE A 67 1.73 -5.90 -3.92
CA ILE A 67 2.05 -4.47 -3.96
C ILE A 67 3.52 -4.28 -4.36
N LEU A 68 4.43 -5.00 -3.71
CA LEU A 68 5.87 -4.86 -3.93
C LEU A 68 6.31 -5.35 -5.32
N ARG A 69 5.56 -6.26 -5.96
CA ARG A 69 5.87 -6.73 -7.32
C ARG A 69 5.41 -5.80 -8.43
N VAL A 70 4.51 -4.86 -8.16
CA VAL A 70 3.86 -4.03 -9.19
C VAL A 70 4.70 -2.82 -9.60
N ALA A 71 5.54 -2.31 -8.71
CA ALA A 71 6.36 -1.14 -8.99
C ALA A 71 7.67 -1.14 -8.20
N ASP A 72 8.67 -0.44 -8.72
CA ASP A 72 9.88 -0.12 -7.96
C ASP A 72 9.62 1.09 -7.05
N TYR A 73 10.11 1.08 -5.83
CA TYR A 73 9.90 2.20 -4.89
C TYR A 73 11.24 2.91 -4.59
N PRO A 74 11.72 3.78 -5.50
CA PRO A 74 13.08 4.35 -5.41
C PRO A 74 13.33 5.21 -4.16
N ASN A 75 12.26 5.74 -3.56
CA ASN A 75 12.34 6.61 -2.37
C ASN A 75 11.84 5.92 -1.09
N LEU A 76 11.58 4.60 -1.12
CA LEU A 76 11.10 3.88 0.05
C LEU A 76 12.22 3.70 1.07
N HIS A 77 11.99 4.25 2.26
CA HIS A 77 12.93 4.17 3.39
C HIS A 77 12.37 3.37 4.57
N SER A 78 11.05 3.18 4.61
CA SER A 78 10.38 2.46 5.71
C SER A 78 9.26 1.57 5.17
N LEU A 79 9.27 0.31 5.58
CA LEU A 79 8.24 -0.68 5.30
C LEU A 79 7.74 -1.24 6.63
N GLY A 80 6.45 -1.05 6.92
CA GLY A 80 5.78 -1.65 8.05
C GLY A 80 4.80 -2.72 7.59
N LEU A 81 4.80 -3.85 8.28
CA LEU A 81 3.90 -4.98 7.99
C LEU A 81 3.01 -5.25 9.20
N TYR A 82 1.72 -5.40 8.91
CA TYR A 82 0.70 -5.78 9.88
C TYR A 82 0.23 -7.22 9.63
N ASN A 83 -0.28 -7.85 10.69
CA ASN A 83 -0.79 -9.23 10.66
C ASN A 83 0.19 -10.21 10.02
N ILE A 84 1.47 -10.14 10.41
CA ILE A 84 2.48 -11.09 9.96
C ILE A 84 2.13 -12.44 10.59
N ASP A 85 1.69 -13.41 9.79
CA ASP A 85 1.57 -14.79 10.25
C ASP A 85 2.95 -15.46 10.31
N ASP A 86 3.07 -16.54 11.09
CA ASP A 86 4.36 -17.21 11.32
C ASP A 86 5.05 -17.62 10.01
N LYS A 87 4.27 -18.10 9.02
CA LYS A 87 4.79 -18.49 7.72
C LYS A 87 5.37 -17.32 6.93
N THR A 88 4.70 -16.17 6.96
CA THR A 88 5.15 -14.97 6.28
C THR A 88 6.34 -14.36 7.01
N GLY A 89 6.34 -14.41 8.35
CA GLY A 89 7.48 -14.02 9.18
C GLY A 89 8.72 -14.83 8.85
N GLU A 90 8.61 -16.16 8.78
CA GLU A 90 9.72 -17.03 8.38
C GLU A 90 10.29 -16.65 7.00
N ARG A 91 9.45 -16.34 6.01
CA ARG A 91 9.90 -15.95 4.66
C ARG A 91 10.61 -14.59 4.61
N ILE A 92 10.33 -13.69 5.54
CA ILE A 92 10.91 -12.34 5.59
C ILE A 92 12.26 -12.34 6.33
N PHE A 93 12.38 -13.18 7.37
CA PHE A 93 13.53 -13.19 8.28
C PHE A 93 14.48 -14.39 8.12
N SER A 94 14.28 -15.24 7.10
CA SER A 94 15.22 -16.30 6.70
C SER A 94 16.15 -15.85 5.58
#